data_AF-A0A9W3CVQ7-F1
#
_entry.id   AF-A0A9W3CVQ7-F1
#
_cell.length_a   1.000
_cell.length_b   1.000
_cell.length_c   1.000
_cell.angle_alpha   90.00
_cell.angle_beta   90.00
_cell.angle_gamma   90.00
#
_symmetry.space_group_name_H-M   'P 1'
#
loop_
_entity.id
_entity.type
_entity.pdbx_description
1 polymer ?
#
loop_
_entity_poly.entity_id
_entity_poly.type
_entity_poly.pdbx_seq_one_letter_code
_entity_poly.pdbx_strand_id
1 'polypeptide(L)'
;MGKLTTLSGLLKDEASQMKLNVVHLCSSENAKTIDLALLKATTHTSYEPPSDKYVNLLQSTVDTHYGPETIAAVVQRLRLTTDVCVAAKCLILLHKMSTSESGHKGEGSVHATSRNLIYNQGGRHLKLNNLNGDSSRFNRELYPWVQWYKQYLDCYLHIGEVSGVTPNIKESSEDKRLETQRVSSYTTDCIFKQIGLLVDLFENIGARPETTMSKSNKIVIKMIELMVKDCFSAMILIKIRFEELNARKAKREEMVLALVSLEKCKEALSDFSWQRKYFVEDFWCLVLKLKQG
;
A
#
# COMPACT_ATOMS: atom_id res chain seq x y z
N MET A 1 -1.45 11.47 -31.76
CA MET A 1 -2.03 10.15 -31.44
C MET A 1 -2.89 10.11 -30.16
N GLY A 2 -3.15 11.22 -29.44
CA GLY A 2 -3.87 11.18 -28.15
C GLY A 2 -5.41 11.30 -28.18
N LYS A 3 -6.02 11.80 -29.26
CA LYS A 3 -7.46 12.12 -29.27
C LYS A 3 -8.37 10.87 -29.27
N LEU A 4 -8.03 9.84 -30.05
CA LEU A 4 -8.83 8.61 -30.16
C LEU A 4 -8.82 7.79 -28.87
N THR A 5 -7.68 7.68 -28.19
CA THR A 5 -7.56 6.98 -26.91
C THR A 5 -8.33 7.71 -25.80
N THR A 6 -8.28 9.03 -25.77
CA THR A 6 -9.05 9.85 -24.81
C THR A 6 -10.55 9.74 -25.07
N LEU A 7 -11.00 9.75 -26.34
CA LEU A 7 -12.40 9.56 -26.69
C LEU A 7 -12.92 8.17 -26.31
N SER A 8 -12.14 7.11 -26.57
CA SER A 8 -12.48 5.75 -26.13
C SER A 8 -12.58 5.64 -24.61
N GLY A 9 -11.67 6.29 -23.88
CA GLY A 9 -11.75 6.36 -22.41
C GLY A 9 -13.01 7.07 -21.93
N LEU A 10 -13.40 8.19 -22.57
CA LEU A 10 -14.57 8.96 -22.18
C LEU A 10 -15.85 8.13 -22.35
N LEU A 11 -15.97 7.43 -23.48
CA LEU A 11 -17.08 6.51 -23.73
C LEU A 11 -17.14 5.38 -22.69
N LYS A 12 -15.99 4.85 -22.25
CA LYS A 12 -15.94 3.84 -21.18
C LYS A 12 -16.34 4.41 -19.82
N ASP A 13 -15.95 5.65 -19.52
CA ASP A 13 -16.33 6.36 -18.30
C ASP A 13 -17.85 6.62 -18.28
N GLU A 14 -18.43 7.10 -19.38
CA GLU A 14 -19.87 7.31 -19.54
C GLU A 14 -20.66 6.00 -19.48
N ALA A 15 -20.21 4.96 -20.17
CA ALA A 15 -20.85 3.64 -20.13
C ALA A 15 -20.83 3.04 -18.71
N SER A 16 -19.74 3.26 -17.96
CA SER A 16 -19.65 2.83 -16.55
C SER A 16 -20.66 3.56 -15.68
N GLN A 17 -20.82 4.88 -15.86
CA GLN A 17 -21.81 5.67 -15.12
C GLN A 17 -23.25 5.29 -15.49
N MET A 18 -23.53 5.06 -16.77
CA MET A 18 -24.85 4.63 -17.23
C MET A 18 -25.22 3.26 -16.64
N LYS A 19 -24.29 2.29 -16.68
CA LYS A 19 -24.48 0.98 -16.04
C LYS A 19 -24.77 1.12 -14.55
N LEU A 20 -24.09 2.05 -13.89
CA LEU A 20 -24.28 2.30 -12.47
C LEU A 20 -25.66 2.88 -12.16
N ASN A 21 -26.14 3.85 -12.95
CA ASN A 21 -27.47 4.43 -12.79
C ASN A 21 -28.58 3.37 -12.89
N VAL A 22 -28.40 2.35 -13.74
CA VAL A 22 -29.35 1.23 -13.87
C VAL A 22 -29.31 0.32 -12.63
N VAL A 23 -28.12 -0.05 -12.15
CA VAL A 23 -27.96 -0.87 -10.94
C VAL A 23 -28.60 -0.19 -9.72
N HIS A 24 -28.52 1.14 -9.67
CA HIS A 24 -28.98 1.93 -8.54
C HIS A 24 -30.48 2.27 -8.51
N LEU A 25 -31.27 1.78 -9.47
CA LEU A 25 -32.73 1.95 -9.42
C LEU A 25 -33.34 1.38 -8.11
N CYS A 26 -32.67 0.42 -7.47
CA CYS A 26 -33.11 -0.21 -6.22
C CYS A 26 -32.09 -0.12 -5.07
N SER A 27 -31.03 0.68 -5.19
CA SER A 27 -29.99 0.81 -4.15
C SER A 27 -30.23 2.00 -3.23
N SER A 28 -29.67 1.96 -2.02
CA SER A 28 -29.66 3.11 -1.09
C SER A 28 -28.81 4.26 -1.65
N GLU A 29 -29.18 5.51 -1.34
CA GLU A 29 -28.46 6.72 -1.80
C GLU A 29 -26.97 6.73 -1.41
N ASN A 30 -26.61 6.12 -0.27
CA ASN A 30 -25.22 6.02 0.18
C ASN A 30 -24.40 5.07 -0.71
N ALA A 31 -24.97 3.92 -1.11
CA ALA A 31 -24.33 3.02 -2.07
C ALA A 31 -24.10 3.71 -3.42
N LYS A 32 -25.08 4.50 -3.89
CA LYS A 32 -24.94 5.32 -5.11
C LYS A 32 -23.79 6.30 -5.02
N THR A 33 -23.69 6.98 -3.88
CA THR A 33 -22.66 7.99 -3.64
C THR A 33 -21.26 7.36 -3.62
N ILE A 34 -21.10 6.21 -2.96
CA ILE A 34 -19.84 5.46 -2.91
C ILE A 34 -19.42 5.03 -4.32
N ASP A 35 -20.31 4.38 -5.07
CA ASP A 35 -19.96 3.88 -6.40
C ASP A 35 -19.69 5.01 -7.40
N LEU A 36 -20.46 6.10 -7.34
CA LEU A 36 -20.22 7.28 -8.17
C LEU A 36 -18.86 7.93 -7.85
N ALA A 37 -18.53 8.06 -6.57
CA ALA A 37 -17.24 8.57 -6.13
C ALA A 37 -16.09 7.67 -6.60
N LEU A 38 -16.27 6.35 -6.50
CA LEU A 38 -15.31 5.37 -6.99
C LEU A 38 -15.08 5.51 -8.49
N LEU A 39 -16.14 5.57 -9.31
CA LEU A 39 -16.02 5.77 -10.76
C LEU A 39 -15.25 7.05 -11.10
N LYS A 40 -15.57 8.16 -10.43
CA LYS A 40 -14.91 9.45 -10.65
C LYS A 40 -13.46 9.48 -10.15
N ALA A 41 -13.13 8.71 -9.12
CA ALA A 41 -11.76 8.55 -8.63
C ALA A 41 -10.89 7.68 -9.56
N THR A 42 -11.50 6.82 -10.36
CA THR A 42 -10.82 5.75 -11.12
C THR A 42 -11.19 5.80 -12.61
N THR A 43 -11.21 6.99 -13.18
CA THR A 43 -11.53 7.22 -14.60
C THR A 43 -10.47 6.63 -15.54
N HIS A 44 -10.87 6.28 -16.75
CA HIS A 44 -9.97 5.77 -17.80
C HIS A 44 -9.18 6.90 -18.49
N THR A 45 -9.73 8.11 -18.48
CA THR A 45 -9.30 9.24 -19.32
C THR A 45 -8.19 10.11 -18.73
N SER A 46 -8.06 10.12 -17.40
CA SER A 46 -7.11 10.99 -16.72
C SER A 46 -5.83 10.23 -16.41
N TYR A 47 -4.69 10.73 -16.87
CA TYR A 47 -3.35 10.24 -16.47
C TYR A 47 -2.89 10.83 -15.11
N GLU A 48 -3.82 11.45 -14.37
CA GLU A 48 -3.62 11.90 -13.00
C GLU A 48 -3.94 10.78 -12.00
N PRO A 49 -3.37 10.80 -10.79
CA PRO A 49 -3.82 9.94 -9.69
C PRO A 49 -5.29 10.22 -9.31
N PRO A 50 -5.91 9.35 -8.48
CA PRO A 50 -7.26 9.60 -7.97
C PRO A 50 -7.38 10.98 -7.33
N SER A 51 -8.41 11.75 -7.73
CA SER A 51 -8.64 13.10 -7.19
C SER A 51 -8.88 13.06 -5.69
N ASP A 52 -8.17 13.90 -4.94
CA ASP A 52 -8.27 13.95 -3.47
C ASP A 52 -9.70 14.22 -2.98
N LYS A 53 -10.51 14.96 -3.76
CA LYS A 53 -11.94 15.15 -3.45
C LYS A 53 -12.68 13.81 -3.28
N TYR A 54 -12.52 12.89 -4.22
CA TYR A 54 -13.23 11.60 -4.19
C TYR A 54 -12.53 10.61 -3.25
N VAL A 55 -11.21 10.68 -3.15
CA VAL A 55 -10.44 9.91 -2.16
C VAL A 55 -10.92 10.22 -0.75
N ASN A 56 -11.00 11.50 -0.37
CA ASN A 56 -11.39 11.92 0.98
C ASN A 56 -12.83 11.51 1.29
N LEU A 57 -13.74 11.60 0.30
CA LEU A 57 -15.11 11.11 0.43
C LEU A 57 -15.13 9.61 0.71
N LEU A 58 -14.41 8.81 -0.08
CA LEU A 58 -14.36 7.36 0.13
C LEU A 58 -13.65 6.98 1.44
N GLN A 59 -12.62 7.72 1.85
CA GLN A 59 -11.98 7.51 3.16
C GLN A 59 -12.94 7.82 4.31
N SER A 60 -13.76 8.87 4.20
CA SER A 60 -14.75 9.18 5.23
C SER A 60 -15.82 8.11 5.41
N THR A 61 -16.07 7.27 4.39
CA THR A 61 -16.99 6.12 4.53
C THR A 61 -16.30 4.89 5.12
N VAL A 62 -14.98 4.75 4.97
CA VAL A 62 -14.20 3.63 5.55
C VAL A 62 -14.32 3.55 7.06
N ASP A 63 -14.35 4.69 7.75
CA ASP A 63 -14.45 4.76 9.21
C ASP A 63 -15.90 4.63 9.73
N THR A 64 -16.86 4.36 8.84
CA THR A 64 -18.29 4.20 9.17
C THR A 64 -18.74 2.75 8.98
N HIS A 65 -20.03 2.45 9.23
CA HIS A 65 -20.59 1.14 8.95
C HIS A 65 -20.62 0.77 7.46
N TYR A 66 -20.35 1.72 6.55
CA TYR A 66 -20.21 1.50 5.10
C TYR A 66 -18.78 1.13 4.66
N GLY A 67 -17.83 1.03 5.59
CA GLY A 67 -16.44 0.76 5.26
C GLY A 67 -16.22 -0.59 4.55
N PRO A 68 -16.81 -1.70 5.02
CA PRO A 68 -16.78 -2.99 4.32
C PRO A 68 -17.23 -2.90 2.86
N GLU A 69 -18.37 -2.26 2.60
CA GLU A 69 -18.95 -2.09 1.28
C GLU A 69 -18.07 -1.20 0.39
N THR A 70 -17.51 -0.13 0.95
CA THR A 70 -16.60 0.78 0.24
C THR A 70 -15.37 0.03 -0.26
N ILE A 71 -14.76 -0.77 0.60
CA ILE A 71 -13.55 -1.53 0.27
C ILE A 71 -13.88 -2.67 -0.70
N ALA A 72 -15.00 -3.36 -0.51
CA ALA A 72 -15.49 -4.38 -1.43
C ALA A 72 -15.72 -3.81 -2.84
N ALA A 73 -16.30 -2.61 -2.96
CA ALA A 73 -16.52 -1.94 -4.24
C ALA A 73 -15.19 -1.63 -4.97
N VAL A 74 -14.18 -1.12 -4.25
CA VAL A 74 -12.85 -0.84 -4.82
C VAL A 74 -12.18 -2.14 -5.29
N VAL A 75 -12.21 -3.19 -4.48
CA VAL A 75 -11.64 -4.51 -4.79
C VAL A 75 -12.35 -5.14 -5.99
N GLN A 76 -13.69 -5.06 -6.04
CA GLN A 76 -14.47 -5.56 -7.15
C GLN A 76 -14.10 -4.83 -8.45
N ARG A 77 -13.97 -3.50 -8.41
CA ARG A 77 -13.56 -2.72 -9.57
C ARG A 77 -12.15 -3.09 -10.05
N LEU A 78 -11.21 -3.27 -9.12
CA LEU A 78 -9.85 -3.74 -9.43
C LEU A 78 -9.85 -5.10 -10.12
N ARG A 79 -10.69 -6.02 -9.64
CA ARG A 79 -10.80 -7.39 -10.18
C ARG A 79 -11.45 -7.43 -11.55
N LEU A 80 -12.40 -6.54 -11.83
CA LEU A 80 -13.15 -6.57 -13.09
C LEU A 80 -12.52 -5.75 -14.20
N THR A 81 -11.73 -4.73 -13.87
CA THR A 81 -11.12 -3.86 -14.89
C THR A 81 -10.05 -4.60 -15.70
N THR A 82 -10.02 -4.33 -17.00
CA THR A 82 -8.91 -4.70 -17.90
C THR A 82 -8.03 -3.49 -18.23
N ASP A 83 -8.31 -2.32 -17.64
CA ASP A 83 -7.60 -1.08 -17.91
C ASP A 83 -6.50 -0.83 -16.87
N VAL A 84 -5.28 -0.61 -17.34
CA VAL A 84 -4.09 -0.41 -16.50
C VAL A 84 -4.21 0.84 -15.63
N CYS A 85 -4.76 1.95 -16.16
CA CYS A 85 -4.93 3.20 -15.42
C CYS A 85 -5.95 3.03 -14.29
N VAL A 86 -7.07 2.38 -14.59
CA VAL A 86 -8.10 2.10 -13.58
C VAL A 86 -7.55 1.19 -12.49
N ALA A 87 -6.84 0.13 -12.85
CA ALA A 87 -6.20 -0.77 -11.89
C ALA A 87 -5.22 -0.02 -10.99
N ALA A 88 -4.35 0.83 -11.56
CA ALA A 88 -3.41 1.65 -10.82
C ALA A 88 -4.10 2.56 -9.79
N LYS A 89 -5.18 3.24 -10.21
CA LYS A 89 -5.98 4.12 -9.36
C LYS A 89 -6.69 3.37 -8.23
N CYS A 90 -7.23 2.18 -8.52
CA CYS A 90 -7.81 1.31 -7.51
C CYS A 90 -6.77 0.88 -6.46
N LEU A 91 -5.55 0.52 -6.87
CA LEU A 91 -4.47 0.17 -5.93
C LEU A 91 -4.08 1.37 -5.06
N ILE A 92 -3.99 2.59 -5.62
CA ILE A 92 -3.73 3.81 -4.84
C ILE A 92 -4.84 4.06 -3.81
N LEU A 93 -6.11 3.86 -4.18
CA LEU A 93 -7.24 3.98 -3.25
C LEU A 93 -7.14 2.95 -2.13
N LEU A 94 -6.90 1.67 -2.45
CA LEU A 94 -6.73 0.61 -1.44
C LEU A 94 -5.59 0.95 -0.47
N HIS A 95 -4.46 1.45 -0.99
CA HIS A 95 -3.36 1.88 -0.13
C HIS A 95 -3.83 2.98 0.83
N LYS A 96 -4.34 4.09 0.31
CA LYS A 96 -4.81 5.23 1.13
C LYS A 96 -5.88 4.85 2.16
N MET A 97 -6.74 3.88 1.86
CA MET A 97 -7.76 3.37 2.79
C MET A 97 -7.18 2.46 3.88
N SER A 98 -6.10 1.73 3.56
CA SER A 98 -5.39 0.86 4.50
C SER A 98 -4.52 1.65 5.48
N THR A 99 -4.10 2.85 5.07
CA THR A 99 -3.27 3.79 5.84
C THR A 99 -4.11 4.83 6.61
N SER A 100 -5.44 4.63 6.78
CA SER A 100 -6.32 5.64 7.41
C SER A 100 -5.72 6.22 8.69
N GLU A 101 -5.64 7.55 8.75
CA GLU A 101 -5.00 8.34 9.81
C GLU A 101 -5.78 8.35 11.13
N SER A 102 -6.98 7.73 11.15
CA SER A 102 -7.75 7.56 12.37
C SER A 102 -7.00 6.58 13.28
N GLY A 103 -6.32 7.15 14.27
CA GLY A 103 -5.42 6.44 15.19
C GLY A 103 -6.10 5.25 15.85
N HIS A 104 -5.26 4.30 16.29
CA HIS A 104 -5.60 3.10 17.05
C HIS A 104 -6.86 3.24 17.92
N LYS A 105 -8.03 2.87 17.37
CA LYS A 105 -9.22 2.61 18.15
C LYS A 105 -9.40 1.11 18.30
N GLY A 106 -8.67 0.57 19.29
CA GLY A 106 -9.01 -0.66 19.98
C GLY A 106 -9.12 -1.95 19.17
N GLU A 107 -9.12 -3.05 19.92
CA GLU A 107 -9.49 -4.38 19.45
C GLU A 107 -10.98 -4.36 19.08
N GLY A 108 -11.30 -4.36 17.79
CA GLY A 108 -12.68 -4.23 17.27
C GLY A 108 -12.87 -3.23 16.12
N SER A 109 -11.82 -2.58 15.63
CA SER A 109 -11.91 -1.68 14.46
C SER A 109 -12.29 -2.42 13.16
N VAL A 110 -13.07 -1.73 12.31
CA VAL A 110 -13.45 -2.06 10.93
C VAL A 110 -12.25 -2.52 10.07
N HIS A 111 -11.01 -2.17 10.47
CA HIS A 111 -9.77 -2.66 9.87
C HIS A 111 -9.62 -4.19 9.85
N ALA A 112 -10.14 -4.94 10.81
CA ALA A 112 -10.10 -6.41 10.77
C ALA A 112 -11.05 -7.00 9.73
N THR A 113 -12.25 -6.40 9.59
CA THR A 113 -13.28 -6.83 8.63
C THR A 113 -12.91 -6.47 7.20
N SER A 114 -12.29 -5.31 6.98
CA SER A 114 -11.85 -4.87 5.65
C SER A 114 -10.76 -5.74 5.03
N ARG A 115 -9.85 -6.29 5.86
CA ARG A 115 -8.75 -7.15 5.41
C ARG A 115 -9.22 -8.50 4.84
N ASN A 116 -10.28 -9.09 5.41
CA ASN A 116 -10.94 -10.29 4.88
C ASN A 116 -11.77 -10.05 3.60
N LEU A 117 -12.01 -8.79 3.23
CA LEU A 117 -12.75 -8.43 2.01
C LEU A 117 -11.81 -8.14 0.83
N ILE A 118 -10.58 -7.73 1.12
CA ILE A 118 -9.53 -7.52 0.11
C ILE A 118 -9.13 -8.86 -0.52
N TYR A 119 -8.97 -9.87 0.31
CA TYR A 119 -8.72 -11.23 -0.11
C TYR A 119 -10.04 -12.01 -0.19
N ASN A 120 -10.24 -12.83 -1.23
CA ASN A 120 -11.33 -13.82 -1.14
C ASN A 120 -11.05 -14.76 0.03
N GLN A 121 -12.10 -15.33 0.65
CA GLN A 121 -11.96 -16.43 1.61
C GLN A 121 -10.92 -17.45 1.10
N GLY A 122 -9.73 -17.47 1.73
CA GLY A 122 -8.62 -18.38 1.41
C GLY A 122 -7.56 -17.89 0.40
N GLY A 123 -7.64 -16.67 -0.13
CA GLY A 123 -6.60 -16.08 -0.99
C GLY A 123 -5.56 -15.26 -0.21
N ARG A 124 -4.31 -15.21 -0.67
CA ARG A 124 -3.23 -14.39 -0.07
C ARG A 124 -2.77 -13.21 -0.94
N HIS A 125 -3.39 -13.01 -2.09
CA HIS A 125 -2.93 -12.05 -3.09
C HIS A 125 -4.11 -11.30 -3.73
N LEU A 126 -3.93 -10.01 -3.94
CA LEU A 126 -4.76 -9.18 -4.80
C LEU A 126 -4.83 -9.84 -6.17
N LYS A 127 -6.02 -9.88 -6.76
CA LYS A 127 -6.23 -10.42 -8.11
C LYS A 127 -6.43 -9.27 -9.07
N LEU A 128 -5.59 -9.20 -10.09
CA LEU A 128 -5.77 -8.36 -11.26
C LEU A 128 -6.36 -9.22 -12.37
N ASN A 129 -7.30 -8.66 -13.14
CA ASN A 129 -7.70 -9.25 -14.40
C ASN A 129 -6.57 -9.12 -15.43
N ASN A 130 -6.70 -9.78 -16.59
CA ASN A 130 -5.78 -9.59 -17.71
C ASN A 130 -5.81 -8.13 -18.18
N LEU A 131 -4.86 -7.33 -17.69
CA LEU A 131 -4.77 -5.92 -18.02
C LEU A 131 -4.25 -5.76 -19.45
N ASN A 132 -4.84 -4.82 -20.18
CA ASN A 132 -4.43 -4.48 -21.54
C ASN A 132 -3.22 -3.52 -21.51
N GLY A 133 -2.04 -4.08 -21.20
CA GLY A 133 -0.77 -3.35 -21.13
C GLY A 133 -0.35 -2.72 -22.47
N ASP A 134 -0.72 -3.34 -23.59
CA ASP A 134 -0.21 -2.96 -24.91
C ASP A 134 -1.04 -1.92 -25.66
N SER A 135 -2.17 -1.47 -25.10
CA SER A 135 -3.11 -0.58 -25.80
C SER A 135 -2.57 0.83 -26.06
N SER A 136 -1.56 1.27 -25.31
CA SER A 136 -0.92 2.58 -25.52
C SER A 136 0.50 2.56 -24.96
N ARG A 137 1.36 3.48 -25.43
CA ARG A 137 2.70 3.68 -24.86
C ARG A 137 2.64 3.97 -23.35
N PHE A 138 1.66 4.78 -22.93
CA PHE A 138 1.44 5.09 -21.52
C PHE A 138 1.14 3.82 -20.70
N ASN A 139 0.28 2.93 -21.22
CA ASN A 139 -0.06 1.68 -20.54
C ASN A 139 1.12 0.70 -20.48
N ARG A 140 1.96 0.65 -21.52
CA ARG A 140 3.18 -0.18 -21.51
C ARG A 140 4.17 0.30 -20.46
N GLU A 141 4.30 1.62 -20.30
CA GLU A 141 5.14 2.24 -19.28
C GLU A 141 4.55 2.05 -17.87
N LEU A 142 3.23 2.15 -17.69
CA LEU A 142 2.56 2.02 -16.39
C LEU A 142 2.39 0.56 -15.92
N TYR A 143 2.25 -0.40 -16.83
CA TYR A 143 1.91 -1.78 -16.49
C TYR A 143 2.91 -2.48 -15.54
N PRO A 144 4.24 -2.39 -15.74
CA PRO A 144 5.22 -2.94 -14.80
C PRO A 144 5.07 -2.34 -13.39
N TRP A 145 4.79 -1.03 -13.30
CA TRP A 145 4.57 -0.36 -12.02
C TRP A 145 3.30 -0.85 -11.33
N VAL A 146 2.23 -1.13 -12.08
CA VAL A 146 0.99 -1.70 -11.53
C VAL A 146 1.23 -3.10 -10.96
N GLN A 147 2.00 -3.93 -11.66
CA GLN A 147 2.35 -5.28 -11.19
C GLN A 147 3.20 -5.22 -9.92
N TRP A 148 4.25 -4.40 -9.93
CA TRP A 148 5.11 -4.19 -8.78
C TRP A 148 4.32 -3.65 -7.58
N TYR A 149 3.53 -2.59 -7.78
CA TYR A 149 2.80 -1.94 -6.69
C TYR A 149 1.73 -2.87 -6.08
N LYS A 150 1.15 -3.75 -6.89
CA LYS A 150 0.25 -4.81 -6.44
C LYS A 150 0.98 -5.84 -5.55
N GLN A 151 2.17 -6.31 -5.95
CA GLN A 151 2.99 -7.22 -5.13
C GLN A 151 3.44 -6.56 -3.81
N TYR A 152 3.89 -5.30 -3.91
CA TYR A 152 4.23 -4.48 -2.75
C TYR A 152 3.04 -4.34 -1.78
N LEU A 153 1.83 -4.03 -2.29
CA LEU A 153 0.64 -3.93 -1.44
C LEU A 153 0.22 -5.27 -0.84
N ASP A 154 0.39 -6.38 -1.56
CA ASP A 154 0.16 -7.72 -1.01
C ASP A 154 1.06 -7.98 0.20
N CYS A 155 2.35 -7.64 0.10
CA CYS A 155 3.30 -7.74 1.22
C CYS A 155 2.92 -6.81 2.38
N TYR A 156 2.62 -5.54 2.07
CA TYR A 156 2.23 -4.52 3.06
C TYR A 156 1.01 -4.93 3.88
N LEU A 157 -0.04 -5.41 3.22
CA LEU A 157 -1.28 -5.83 3.86
C LEU A 157 -1.08 -7.12 4.68
N HIS A 158 -0.24 -8.03 4.20
CA HIS A 158 0.09 -9.25 4.93
C HIS A 158 0.86 -8.97 6.24
N ILE A 159 1.74 -7.95 6.25
CA ILE A 159 2.39 -7.50 7.50
C ILE A 159 1.35 -7.06 8.53
N GLY A 160 0.34 -6.30 8.10
CA GLY A 160 -0.76 -5.88 8.97
C GLY A 160 -1.60 -7.05 9.49
N GLU A 161 -1.75 -8.12 8.72
CA GLU A 161 -2.42 -9.36 9.13
C GLU A 161 -1.63 -10.09 10.23
N VAL A 162 -0.34 -10.36 10.00
CA VAL A 162 0.48 -11.17 10.91
C VAL A 162 0.93 -10.39 12.14
N SER A 163 1.25 -9.10 11.98
CA SER A 163 1.82 -8.28 13.05
C SER A 163 0.76 -7.56 13.88
N GLY A 164 -0.50 -7.54 13.42
CA GLY A 164 -1.58 -6.73 14.01
C GLY A 164 -1.38 -5.21 13.86
N VAL A 165 -0.35 -4.78 13.14
CA VAL A 165 0.08 -3.39 12.98
C VAL A 165 0.39 -3.16 11.51
N THR A 166 -0.30 -2.21 10.88
CA THR A 166 0.09 -1.74 9.54
C THR A 166 1.33 -0.85 9.65
N PRO A 167 2.26 -0.89 8.68
CA PRO A 167 3.42 0.01 8.63
C PRO A 167 3.04 1.48 8.37
N ASN A 168 2.27 2.08 9.28
CA ASN A 168 1.84 3.49 9.26
C ASN A 168 2.21 4.20 10.58
N ILE A 169 3.18 3.66 11.32
CA ILE A 169 3.65 4.27 12.56
C ILE A 169 4.31 5.61 12.23
N LYS A 170 3.91 6.68 12.93
CA LYS A 170 4.52 8.00 12.78
C LYS A 170 5.74 8.09 13.68
N GLU A 171 6.62 9.03 13.37
CA GLU A 171 7.77 9.36 14.20
C GLU A 171 7.39 10.21 15.43
N SER A 172 6.18 10.00 15.97
CA SER A 172 5.74 10.65 17.20
C SER A 172 6.27 9.85 18.40
N SER A 173 6.51 10.53 19.53
CA SER A 173 6.95 9.86 20.76
C SER A 173 5.92 8.85 21.27
N GLU A 174 4.63 9.15 21.09
CA GLU A 174 3.53 8.33 21.56
C GLU A 174 3.40 7.02 20.76
N ASP A 175 3.41 7.11 19.43
CA ASP A 175 3.28 5.93 18.57
C ASP A 175 4.46 4.98 18.78
N LYS A 176 5.69 5.52 18.88
CA LYS A 176 6.88 4.74 19.21
C LYS A 176 6.74 4.06 20.57
N ARG A 177 6.26 4.78 21.59
CA ARG A 177 6.06 4.22 22.95
C ARG A 177 5.06 3.07 22.95
N LEU A 178 3.91 3.24 22.31
CA LEU A 178 2.87 2.21 22.21
C LEU A 178 3.38 0.97 21.47
N GLU A 179 4.13 1.16 20.39
CA GLU A 179 4.71 0.05 19.64
C GLU A 179 5.82 -0.65 20.44
N THR A 180 6.68 0.07 21.16
CA THR A 180 7.67 -0.55 22.06
C THR A 180 6.98 -1.39 23.14
N GLN A 181 5.91 -0.89 23.75
CA GLN A 181 5.13 -1.64 24.73
C GLN A 181 4.46 -2.89 24.12
N ARG A 182 3.98 -2.79 22.88
CA ARG A 182 3.39 -3.92 22.15
C ARG A 182 4.46 -4.97 21.86
N VAL A 183 5.61 -4.57 21.31
CA VAL A 183 6.72 -5.47 20.94
C VAL A 183 7.30 -6.18 22.17
N SER A 184 7.36 -5.54 23.33
CA SER A 184 7.83 -6.18 24.57
C SER A 184 6.94 -7.33 25.06
N SER A 185 5.65 -7.33 24.70
CA SER A 185 4.72 -8.44 25.00
C SER A 185 4.91 -9.67 24.11
N TYR A 186 5.58 -9.53 22.96
CA TYR A 186 5.77 -10.63 22.01
C TYR A 186 6.89 -11.57 22.43
N THR A 187 6.80 -12.85 22.04
CA THR A 187 7.91 -13.81 22.15
C THR A 187 9.05 -13.44 21.19
N THR A 188 10.29 -13.79 21.51
CA THR A 188 11.46 -13.55 20.66
C THR A 188 11.27 -14.09 19.23
N ASP A 189 10.75 -15.30 19.07
CA ASP A 189 10.46 -15.91 17.77
C ASP A 189 9.44 -15.12 16.93
N CYS A 190 8.45 -14.52 17.60
CA CYS A 190 7.46 -13.65 16.94
C CYS A 190 8.12 -12.38 16.43
N ILE A 191 9.03 -11.78 17.20
CA ILE A 191 9.78 -10.59 16.79
C ILE A 191 10.64 -10.90 15.56
N PHE A 192 11.34 -12.05 15.54
CA PHE A 192 12.12 -12.48 14.37
C PHE A 192 11.25 -12.66 13.13
N LYS A 193 10.09 -13.31 13.26
CA LYS A 193 9.13 -13.47 12.14
C LYS A 193 8.67 -12.11 11.61
N GLN A 194 8.35 -11.17 12.49
CA GLN A 194 7.94 -9.82 12.07
C GLN A 194 9.06 -9.05 11.36
N ILE A 195 10.31 -9.18 11.84
CA ILE A 195 11.47 -8.60 11.14
C ILE A 195 11.58 -9.20 9.74
N GLY A 196 11.47 -10.52 9.59
CA GLY A 196 11.49 -11.18 8.28
C GLY A 196 10.47 -10.57 7.31
N LEU A 197 9.22 -10.42 7.73
CA LEU A 197 8.18 -9.80 6.89
C LEU A 197 8.48 -8.34 6.52
N LEU A 198 9.07 -7.56 7.43
CA LEU A 198 9.45 -6.17 7.17
C LEU A 198 10.66 -6.09 6.22
N VAL A 199 11.57 -7.06 6.26
CA VAL A 199 12.67 -7.19 5.31
C VAL A 199 12.15 -7.58 3.93
N ASP A 200 11.20 -8.52 3.84
CA ASP A 200 10.55 -8.90 2.58
C ASP A 200 9.88 -7.68 1.92
N LEU A 201 9.32 -6.74 2.71
CA LEU A 201 8.79 -5.48 2.19
C LEU A 201 9.87 -4.63 1.52
N PHE A 202 11.06 -4.53 2.12
CA PHE A 202 12.19 -3.79 1.55
C PHE A 202 12.73 -4.45 0.29
N GLU A 203 12.77 -5.79 0.24
CA GLU A 203 13.13 -6.52 -0.97
C GLU A 203 12.12 -6.23 -2.10
N ASN A 204 10.81 -6.23 -1.79
CA ASN A 204 9.78 -5.83 -2.75
C ASN A 204 9.95 -4.37 -3.20
N ILE A 205 10.26 -3.45 -2.29
CA ILE A 205 10.54 -2.04 -2.65
C ILE A 205 11.74 -1.93 -3.59
N GLY A 206 12.79 -2.71 -3.34
CA GLY A 206 13.99 -2.78 -4.16
C GLY A 206 13.75 -3.34 -5.56
N ALA A 207 12.80 -4.28 -5.71
CA ALA A 207 12.43 -4.90 -6.98
C ALA A 207 11.58 -4.00 -7.92
N ARG A 208 11.55 -2.69 -7.67
CA ARG A 208 10.78 -1.75 -8.49
C ARG A 208 11.30 -1.64 -9.92
N PRO A 209 10.46 -1.32 -10.91
CA PRO A 209 10.92 -1.12 -12.29
C PRO A 209 11.91 0.05 -12.42
N GLU A 210 13.02 -0.16 -13.13
CA GLU A 210 14.05 0.87 -13.41
C GLU A 210 13.69 1.82 -14.57
N THR A 211 12.50 1.66 -15.14
CA THR A 211 12.15 2.25 -16.44
C THR A 211 12.27 3.77 -16.46
N THR A 212 13.07 4.30 -17.38
CA THR A 212 13.16 5.74 -17.68
C THR A 212 11.86 6.21 -18.33
N MET A 213 10.94 6.73 -17.51
CA MET A 213 9.68 7.27 -17.99
C MET A 213 9.96 8.52 -18.83
N SER A 214 9.52 8.50 -20.09
CA SER A 214 9.76 9.61 -21.04
C SER A 214 9.07 10.92 -20.64
N LYS A 215 8.05 10.83 -19.78
CA LYS A 215 7.36 11.93 -19.10
C LYS A 215 7.06 11.51 -17.67
N SER A 216 6.98 12.47 -16.74
CA SER A 216 6.58 12.22 -15.35
C SER A 216 5.17 11.63 -15.28
N ASN A 217 5.07 10.31 -15.10
CA ASN A 217 3.79 9.64 -14.88
C ASN A 217 3.33 9.92 -13.45
N LYS A 218 2.33 10.81 -13.32
CA LYS A 218 1.84 11.26 -12.01
C LYS A 218 1.20 10.16 -11.17
N ILE A 219 0.69 9.10 -11.80
CA ILE A 219 0.17 7.92 -11.09
C ILE A 219 1.34 7.18 -10.42
N VAL A 220 2.43 6.95 -11.17
CA VAL A 220 3.65 6.32 -10.64
C VAL A 220 4.28 7.16 -9.54
N ILE A 221 4.39 8.48 -9.75
CA ILE A 221 4.87 9.41 -8.70
C ILE A 221 4.03 9.24 -7.44
N LYS A 222 2.70 9.15 -7.56
CA LYS A 222 1.84 8.96 -6.40
C LYS A 222 2.03 7.62 -5.69
N MET A 223 2.27 6.54 -6.44
CA MET A 223 2.59 5.23 -5.89
C MET A 223 3.90 5.27 -5.09
N ILE A 224 4.94 5.90 -5.66
CA ILE A 224 6.23 6.08 -5.00
C ILE A 224 6.09 6.95 -3.75
N GLU A 225 5.39 8.08 -3.83
CA GLU A 225 5.14 8.96 -2.68
C GLU A 225 4.50 8.24 -1.49
N LEU A 226 3.53 7.36 -1.75
CA LEU A 226 2.90 6.55 -0.71
C LEU A 226 3.90 5.55 -0.15
N MET A 227 4.51 4.71 -1.01
CA MET A 227 5.47 3.70 -0.61
C MET A 227 6.64 4.25 0.22
N VAL A 228 7.15 5.44 -0.12
CA VAL A 228 8.25 6.08 0.63
C VAL A 228 7.84 6.39 2.07
N LYS A 229 6.58 6.76 2.31
CA LYS A 229 6.08 6.96 3.68
C LYS A 229 6.10 5.65 4.46
N ASP A 230 5.63 4.57 3.85
CA ASP A 230 5.63 3.23 4.48
C ASP A 230 7.04 2.70 4.69
N CYS A 231 7.99 3.05 3.81
CA CYS A 231 9.40 2.72 3.99
C CYS A 231 9.92 3.29 5.31
N PHE A 232 9.67 4.58 5.59
CA PHE A 232 10.08 5.19 6.86
C PHE A 232 9.38 4.56 8.06
N SER A 233 8.08 4.29 7.96
CA SER A 233 7.34 3.59 9.02
C SER A 233 7.90 2.19 9.27
N ALA A 234 8.21 1.42 8.24
CA ALA A 234 8.84 0.11 8.36
C ALA A 234 10.25 0.17 8.98
N MET A 235 11.06 1.19 8.65
CA MET A 235 12.36 1.41 9.31
C MET A 235 12.20 1.65 10.81
N ILE A 236 11.19 2.43 11.23
CA ILE A 236 10.86 2.62 12.66
C ILE A 236 10.50 1.27 13.31
N LEU A 237 9.62 0.50 12.67
CA LEU A 237 9.19 -0.80 13.17
C LEU A 237 10.34 -1.79 13.34
N ILE A 238 11.24 -1.87 12.35
CA ILE A 238 12.45 -2.70 12.40
C ILE A 238 13.37 -2.24 13.53
N LYS A 239 13.60 -0.93 13.66
CA LYS A 239 14.45 -0.36 14.72
C LYS A 239 13.96 -0.76 16.12
N ILE A 240 12.67 -0.56 16.41
CA ILE A 240 12.07 -0.93 17.70
C ILE A 240 12.26 -2.42 18.01
N ARG A 241 12.06 -3.28 17.00
CA ARG A 241 12.20 -4.74 17.14
C ARG A 241 13.64 -5.16 17.39
N PHE A 242 14.59 -4.58 16.67
CA PHE A 242 16.02 -4.83 16.92
C PHE A 242 16.47 -4.33 18.29
N GLU A 243 15.99 -3.17 18.75
CA GLU A 243 16.28 -2.66 20.09
C GLU A 243 15.75 -3.62 21.18
N GLU A 244 14.53 -4.14 21.02
CA GLU A 244 13.96 -5.14 21.92
C GLU A 244 14.78 -6.44 21.92
N LEU A 245 15.14 -6.97 20.75
CA LEU A 245 15.95 -8.18 20.66
C LEU A 245 17.33 -8.00 21.30
N ASN A 246 17.93 -6.82 21.15
CA ASN A 246 19.19 -6.48 21.78
C ASN A 246 19.05 -6.39 23.31
N ALA A 247 17.98 -5.78 23.82
CA ALA A 247 17.67 -5.73 25.25
C ALA A 247 17.50 -7.13 25.85
N ARG A 248 16.90 -8.06 25.09
CA ARG A 248 16.76 -9.47 25.46
C ARG A 248 18.03 -10.30 25.33
N LYS A 249 19.11 -9.73 24.78
CA LYS A 249 20.34 -10.46 24.43
C LYS A 249 20.04 -11.68 23.54
N ALA A 250 19.11 -11.54 22.60
CA ALA A 250 18.74 -12.59 21.68
C ALA A 250 19.95 -13.05 20.84
N LYS A 251 19.93 -14.31 20.38
CA LYS A 251 21.06 -14.88 19.64
C LYS A 251 21.28 -14.11 18.35
N ARG A 252 22.49 -13.61 18.16
CA ARG A 252 22.85 -12.79 16.99
C ARG A 252 22.85 -13.58 15.69
N GLU A 253 23.19 -14.87 15.76
CA GLU A 253 23.13 -15.82 14.64
C GLU A 253 21.75 -15.82 13.98
N GLU A 254 20.69 -15.68 14.77
CA GLU A 254 19.30 -15.63 14.29
C GLU A 254 18.97 -14.28 13.61
N MET A 255 19.74 -13.21 13.84
CA MET A 255 19.60 -11.90 13.20
C MET A 255 20.36 -11.78 11.88
N VAL A 256 21.42 -12.59 11.67
CA VAL A 256 22.37 -12.42 10.55
C VAL A 256 21.67 -12.39 9.20
N LEU A 257 20.72 -13.31 8.97
CA LEU A 257 20.02 -13.39 7.69
C LEU A 257 19.23 -12.11 7.38
N ALA A 258 18.48 -11.60 8.37
CA ALA A 258 17.73 -10.35 8.22
C ALA A 258 18.67 -9.15 7.97
N LEU A 259 19.78 -9.06 8.70
CA LEU A 259 20.76 -7.97 8.54
C LEU A 259 21.43 -8.00 7.15
N VAL A 260 21.76 -9.19 6.63
CA VAL A 260 22.32 -9.36 5.29
C VAL A 260 21.32 -8.96 4.21
N SER A 261 20.04 -9.36 4.33
CA SER A 261 19.02 -8.93 3.37
C SER A 261 18.79 -7.41 3.42
N LEU A 262 18.73 -6.81 4.62
CA LEU A 262 18.62 -5.35 4.76
C LEU A 262 19.75 -4.59 4.07
N GLU A 263 20.98 -5.09 4.17
CA GLU A 263 22.14 -4.48 3.52
C GLU A 263 22.04 -4.53 2.00
N LYS A 264 21.54 -5.64 1.44
CA LYS A 264 21.27 -5.74 -0.01
C LYS A 264 20.25 -4.72 -0.49
N CYS A 265 19.26 -4.38 0.34
CA CYS A 265 18.25 -3.36 0.03
C CYS A 265 18.77 -1.91 0.16
N LYS A 266 19.93 -1.70 0.80
CA LYS A 266 20.40 -0.37 1.21
C LYS A 266 20.48 0.63 0.06
N GLU A 267 21.02 0.21 -1.08
CA GLU A 267 21.18 1.09 -2.24
C GLU A 267 19.83 1.55 -2.78
N ALA A 268 18.91 0.61 -3.02
CA ALA A 268 17.58 0.90 -3.55
C ALA A 268 16.72 1.80 -2.63
N LEU A 269 16.95 1.72 -1.31
CA LEU A 269 16.28 2.55 -0.31
C LEU A 269 16.94 3.92 -0.13
N SER A 270 18.24 4.05 -0.46
CA SER A 270 18.98 5.30 -0.32
C SER A 270 18.50 6.39 -1.27
N ASP A 271 17.84 6.02 -2.37
CA ASP A 271 17.23 6.96 -3.32
C ASP A 271 16.16 7.88 -2.69
N PHE A 272 15.61 7.48 -1.54
CA PHE A 272 14.59 8.23 -0.79
C PHE A 272 15.13 8.94 0.45
N SER A 273 16.43 8.77 0.73
CA SER A 273 17.07 9.28 1.94
C SER A 273 17.00 10.79 2.08
N TRP A 274 16.89 11.54 0.98
CA TRP A 274 16.80 13.00 0.97
C TRP A 274 15.62 13.53 1.80
N GLN A 275 14.53 12.77 1.96
CA GLN A 275 13.39 13.20 2.76
C GLN A 275 13.65 13.18 4.27
N ARG A 276 14.49 12.25 4.76
CA ARG A 276 14.78 12.07 6.20
C ARG A 276 16.21 11.57 6.44
N LYS A 277 17.20 12.31 5.93
CA LYS A 277 18.61 11.88 5.88
C LYS A 277 19.13 11.35 7.21
N TYR A 278 19.00 12.14 8.28
CA TYR A 278 19.50 11.76 9.61
C TYR A 278 18.86 10.49 10.16
N PHE A 279 17.55 10.31 9.96
CA PHE A 279 16.83 9.11 10.39
C PHE A 279 17.31 7.87 9.64
N VAL A 280 17.52 8.00 8.32
CA VAL A 280 18.03 6.90 7.49
C VAL A 280 19.45 6.51 7.89
N GLU A 281 20.32 7.50 8.13
CA GLU A 281 21.69 7.27 8.60
C GLU A 281 21.72 6.59 9.97
N ASP A 282 20.87 7.03 10.91
CA ASP A 282 20.76 6.41 12.24
C ASP A 282 20.27 4.95 12.18
N PHE A 283 19.28 4.67 11.33
CA PHE A 283 18.82 3.30 11.08
C PHE A 283 19.94 2.41 10.55
N TRP A 284 20.68 2.85 9.53
CA TRP A 284 21.77 2.06 8.97
C TRP A 284 22.96 1.92 9.94
N CYS A 285 23.21 2.92 10.78
CA CYS A 285 24.18 2.80 11.88
C CYS A 285 23.80 1.69 12.86
N LEU A 286 22.52 1.55 13.21
CA LEU A 286 22.03 0.46 14.06
C LEU A 286 22.24 -0.90 13.39
N VAL A 287 21.84 -1.05 12.12
CA VAL A 287 22.02 -2.29 11.34
C VAL A 287 23.49 -2.71 11.30
N LEU A 288 24.40 -1.76 11.06
CA LEU A 288 25.85 -2.03 11.05
C LEU A 288 26.38 -2.46 12.42
N LYS A 289 25.97 -1.78 13.50
CA LYS A 289 26.36 -2.13 14.87
C LYS A 289 25.95 -3.55 15.24
N LEU A 290 24.72 -3.94 14.91
CA LEU A 290 24.19 -5.27 15.22
C LEU A 290 24.86 -6.39 14.41
N LYS A 291 25.39 -6.07 13.23
CA LYS A 291 26.13 -7.02 12.39
C LYS A 291 27.57 -7.24 12.87
N GLN A 292 28.22 -6.18 13.37
CA GLN A 292 29.63 -6.21 13.78
C GLN A 292 29.85 -6.61 15.24
N GLY A 293 28.86 -6.38 16.10
CA GLY A 293 28.94 -6.64 17.54
C GLY A 293 28.73 -8.10 17.89
#